data_AF-A0A959ICG1-F1
#
_entry.id   AF-A0A959ICG1-F1
#
_cell.length_a   1.000
_cell.length_b   1.000
_cell.length_c   1.000
_cell.angle_alpha   90.00
_cell.angle_beta   90.00
_cell.angle_gamma   90.00
#
_symmetry.space_group_name_H-M   'P 1'
#
loop_
_entity.id
_entity.type
_entity.pdbx_description
1 polymer ?
#
loop_
_entity_poly.entity_id
_entity_poly.type
_entity_poly.pdbx_seq_one_letter_code
_entity_poly.pdbx_strand_id
1 'polypeptide(L)' 'MESIIQSFVTFLGVYAAAGIVFALPFSFWGAPRIDPAAKGSPLGFRLLLLPAATALWPLLLIKWIKALQT' A
#
# COMPACT_ATOMS: atom_id res chain seq x y z
N MET A 1 1.86 -30.75 -10.25
CA MET A 1 2.05 -29.91 -9.05
C MET A 1 2.76 -28.61 -9.38
N GLU A 2 3.70 -28.60 -10.35
CA GLU A 2 4.45 -27.41 -10.77
C GLU A 2 3.57 -26.23 -11.25
N SER A 3 2.51 -26.50 -12.01
CA SER A 3 1.63 -25.43 -12.53
C SER A 3 0.91 -24.65 -11.42
N ILE A 4 0.53 -25.30 -10.31
CA ILE A 4 -0.15 -24.65 -9.18
C ILE A 4 0.80 -23.67 -8.49
N ILE A 5 2.06 -24.08 -8.28
CA ILE A 5 3.09 -23.26 -7.67
C ILE A 5 3.38 -22.04 -8.55
N GLN A 6 3.54 -22.24 -9.86
CA GLN A 6 3.81 -21.14 -10.80
C GLN A 6 2.66 -20.12 -10.84
N SER A 7 1.41 -20.57 -10.89
CA SER A 7 0.26 -19.67 -10.86
C SER A 7 0.18 -18.88 -9.56
N PHE A 8 0.42 -19.54 -8.41
CA PHE A 8 0.41 -18.88 -7.11
C PHE A 8 1.51 -17.83 -6.97
N VAL A 9 2.74 -18.15 -7.37
CA VAL A 9 3.88 -17.22 -7.34
C VAL A 9 3.65 -16.05 -8.29
N THR A 10 3.14 -16.32 -9.50
CA THR A 10 2.80 -15.25 -10.46
C THR A 10 1.75 -14.32 -9.90
N PHE A 11 0.69 -14.88 -9.29
CA PHE A 11 -0.39 -14.10 -8.69
C PHE A 11 0.13 -13.22 -7.54
N LEU A 12 0.96 -13.78 -6.65
CA LEU A 12 1.64 -13.01 -5.59
C LEU A 12 2.55 -11.92 -6.15
N GLY A 13 3.28 -12.21 -7.22
CA GLY A 13 4.14 -11.24 -7.90
C GLY A 13 3.36 -10.06 -8.46
N VAL A 14 2.24 -10.32 -9.15
CA VAL A 14 1.35 -9.28 -9.66
C VAL A 14 0.73 -8.47 -8.51
N TYR A 15 0.28 -9.15 -7.45
CA TYR A 15 -0.27 -8.48 -6.26
C TYR A 15 0.76 -7.55 -5.60
N ALA A 16 2.00 -8.01 -5.44
CA ALA A 16 3.09 -7.22 -4.87
C ALA A 16 3.47 -6.04 -5.79
N ALA A 17 3.53 -6.25 -7.11
CA ALA A 17 3.82 -5.20 -8.07
C ALA A 17 2.76 -4.09 -8.03
N ALA A 18 1.47 -4.45 -7.99
CA ALA A 18 0.38 -3.49 -7.81
C ALA A 18 0.50 -2.73 -6.49
N GLY A 19 0.86 -3.43 -5.40
CA GLY A 19 1.11 -2.83 -4.11
C GLY A 19 2.23 -1.78 -4.14
N ILE A 20 3.35 -2.04 -4.84
CA ILE A 20 4.45 -1.09 -4.98
C ILE A 20 3.99 0.18 -5.71
N VAL A 21 3.25 0.00 -6.81
CA VAL A 21 2.69 1.12 -7.59
C VAL A 21 1.72 1.94 -6.72
N PHE A 22 0.94 1.31 -5.85
CA PHE A 22 0.04 2.00 -4.93
C PHE A 22 0.78 2.69 -3.77
N ALA A 23 1.83 2.08 -3.22
CA ALA A 23 2.55 2.57 -2.05
C ALA A 23 3.19 3.94 -2.30
N LEU A 24 3.65 4.21 -3.53
CA LEU A 24 4.23 5.50 -3.93
C LEU A 24 3.25 6.67 -3.73
N PRO A 25 2.13 6.78 -4.47
CA PRO A 25 1.16 7.87 -4.28
C PRO A 25 0.54 7.87 -2.88
N PHE A 26 0.36 6.69 -2.27
CA PHE A 26 -0.15 6.57 -0.92
C PHE A 26 0.76 7.23 0.12
N SER A 27 2.09 7.06 0.05
CA SER A 27 3.02 7.64 1.02
C SER A 27 3.07 9.18 0.97
N PHE A 28 2.87 9.76 -0.22
CA PHE A 28 2.85 11.21 -0.41
C PHE A 28 1.49 11.85 -0.10
N TRP A 29 0.39 11.28 -0.62
CA TRP A 29 -0.95 11.89 -0.53
C TRP A 29 -1.95 11.13 0.35
N GLY A 30 -1.84 9.81 0.46
CA GLY A 30 -2.79 8.97 1.20
C GLY A 30 -2.55 8.95 2.70
N ALA A 31 -1.31 8.74 3.13
CA ALA A 31 -0.89 8.67 4.52
C ALA A 31 -1.34 9.90 5.35
N PRO A 32 -1.07 11.15 4.96
CA PRO A 32 -1.52 12.33 5.71
C PRO A 32 -3.03 12.59 5.64
N ARG A 33 -3.78 11.93 4.75
CA ARG A 33 -5.25 12.04 4.66
C ARG A 33 -5.97 11.04 5.56
N ILE A 34 -5.42 9.85 5.74
CA ILE A 34 -6.00 8.82 6.62
C ILE A 34 -5.65 9.10 8.08
N ASP A 35 -4.45 9.58 8.34
CA ASP A 35 -3.98 9.86 9.68
C ASP A 35 -3.40 11.28 9.77
N PRO A 36 -4.09 12.22 10.42
CA PRO A 36 -3.56 13.55 10.68
C PRO A 36 -2.23 13.54 11.45
N ALA A 37 -1.95 12.51 12.26
CA ALA A 37 -0.67 12.34 12.94
C ALA A 37 0.47 12.00 11.96
N ALA A 38 0.15 11.44 10.79
CA ALA A 38 1.13 11.22 9.72
C ALA A 38 1.56 12.51 9.01
N LYS A 39 0.83 13.63 9.21
CA LYS A 39 1.08 14.93 8.57
C LYS A 39 2.38 15.62 9.04
N GLY A 40 3.00 15.13 10.11
CA GLY A 40 4.31 15.58 10.61
C GLY A 40 5.35 14.46 10.76
N SER A 41 5.07 13.26 10.25
CA SER A 41 5.94 12.11 10.51
C SER A 41 7.23 12.17 9.68
N PRO A 42 8.40 11.84 10.27
CA PRO A 42 9.68 11.90 9.57
C PRO A 42 9.71 10.96 8.36
N LEU A 43 10.54 11.29 7.37
CA LEU A 43 10.71 10.50 6.13
C LEU A 43 10.98 9.01 6.39
N GLY A 44 11.67 8.67 7.49
CA GLY A 44 11.88 7.28 7.90
C GLY A 44 10.59 6.53 8.25
N PHE A 45 9.61 7.19 8.87
CA PHE A 45 8.30 6.59 9.14
C PHE A 45 7.51 6.34 7.84
N ARG A 46 7.60 7.27 6.88
CA ARG A 46 7.04 7.09 5.53
C ARG A 46 7.68 5.92 4.78
N LEU A 47 8.99 5.71 4.98
CA LEU A 47 9.73 4.60 4.39
C LEU A 47 9.31 3.25 4.99
N LEU A 48 9.09 3.19 6.31
CA LEU A 48 8.50 2.04 6.99
C LEU A 48 7.06 1.77 6.54
N LEU A 49 6.33 2.81 6.14
CA LEU A 49 4.98 2.68 5.63
C LEU A 49 4.94 2.10 4.21
N LEU A 50 6.00 2.25 3.39
CA LEU A 50 6.04 1.70 2.03
C LEU A 50 5.89 0.17 1.96
N PRO A 51 6.68 -0.66 2.68
CA PRO A 51 6.52 -2.12 2.63
C PRO A 51 5.16 -2.54 3.21
N ALA A 52 4.70 -1.88 4.27
CA ALA A 52 3.37 -2.12 4.83
C ALA A 52 2.27 -1.74 3.82
N ALA A 53 2.43 -0.64 3.10
CA ALA A 53 1.49 -0.16 2.11
C ALA A 53 1.46 -1.02 0.87
N THR A 54 2.60 -1.58 0.47
CA THR A 54 2.70 -2.57 -0.60
C THR A 54 1.97 -3.86 -0.22
N ALA A 55 2.15 -4.36 1.01
CA ALA A 55 1.52 -5.60 1.45
C ALA A 55 0.00 -5.44 1.66
N LEU A 56 -0.42 -4.32 2.24
CA LEU A 56 -1.79 -4.05 2.67
C LEU A 56 -2.52 -3.04 1.77
N TRP A 57 -2.07 -2.88 0.53
CA TRP A 57 -2.61 -1.91 -0.42
C TRP A 57 -4.14 -1.97 -0.60
N PRO A 58 -4.84 -3.12 -0.62
CA PRO A 58 -6.29 -3.14 -0.85
C PRO A 58 -7.04 -2.51 0.31
N LEU A 59 -6.61 -2.80 1.54
CA LEU A 59 -7.20 -2.24 2.75
C LEU A 59 -6.93 -0.74 2.85
N LEU A 60 -5.70 -0.32 2.54
CA LEU A 60 -5.33 1.10 2.55
C LEU A 60 -6.04 1.88 1.46
N LEU A 61 -6.25 1.30 0.28
CA LEU A 61 -7.04 1.89 -0.80
C LEU A 61 -8.48 2.14 -0.33
N ILE A 62 -9.13 1.16 0.31
CA ILE A 62 -10.49 1.33 0.86
C ILE A 62 -10.51 2.43 1.91
N LYS A 63 -9.55 2.44 2.85
CA LYS A 63 -9.47 3.49 3.88
C LYS A 63 -9.21 4.86 3.25
N TRP A 64 -8.40 4.94 2.20
CA TRP A 64 -8.10 6.18 1.51
C TRP A 64 -9.33 6.73 0.78
N ILE A 65 -10.06 5.88 0.06
CA ILE A 65 -11.30 6.27 -0.61
C ILE A 65 -12.33 6.78 0.41
N LYS A 66 -12.49 6.10 1.54
CA LYS A 66 -13.38 6.56 2.63
C LYS A 66 -12.95 7.91 3.19
N ALA A 67 -11.65 8.12 3.38
CA ALA A 67 -11.11 9.41 3.84
C ALA A 67 -11.30 10.54 2.83
N LEU A 68 -11.54 10.25 1.54
CA LEU A 68 -11.87 11.24 0.51
C LEU A 68 -13.37 11.60 0.49
N GLN A 69 -14.24 10.82 1.11
CA GLN A 69 -15.69 11.03 1.14
C GLN A 69 -16.18 11.84 2.36
N THR A 70 -15.28 12.20 3.29
CA THR A 70 -15.57 12.99 4.50
C THR A 70 -14.99 14.39 4.35
#